data_AF-A0A7V8DME0-F1
#
_entry.id   AF-A0A7V8DME0-F1
#
_cell.length_a   1.000
_cell.length_b   1.000
_cell.length_c   1.000
_cell.angle_alpha   90.00
_cell.angle_beta   90.00
_cell.angle_gamma   90.00
#
_symmetry.space_group_name_H-M   'P 1'
#
loop_
_entity.id
_entity.type
_entity.pdbx_description
1 polymer ?
#
loop_
_entity_poly.entity_id
_entity_poly.type
_entity_poly.pdbx_seq_one_letter_code
_entity_poly.pdbx_strand_id
1 'polypeptide(L)'
;MKKVLVSVVALFTVCAFGLSAQAGVIDDKCVKCHKAEKAVDKIAAKGNIKDGEGMLKAVRGGSKAGLHKNLTDEDIKASAAELKAPAKKKKAAEGC
;
A
#
# COMPACT_ATOMS: atom_id res chain seq x y z
N MET A 1 -46.66 -23.10 15.33
CA MET A 1 -45.66 -23.00 14.24
C MET A 1 -45.33 -21.54 13.89
N LYS A 2 -45.04 -20.66 14.86
CA LYS A 2 -44.85 -19.21 14.64
C LYS A 2 -43.72 -18.58 15.48
N LYS A 3 -42.93 -19.39 16.20
CA LYS A 3 -41.90 -18.92 17.14
C LYS A 3 -40.46 -19.32 16.77
N VAL A 4 -40.27 -19.96 15.61
CA VAL A 4 -38.94 -20.44 15.16
C VAL A 4 -38.29 -19.47 14.15
N LEU A 5 -39.04 -18.46 13.67
CA LEU A 5 -38.59 -17.57 12.60
C LEU A 5 -37.80 -16.35 13.09
N VAL A 6 -37.78 -16.07 14.40
CA VAL A 6 -37.13 -14.86 14.96
C VAL A 6 -35.67 -15.10 15.34
N SER A 7 -35.19 -16.34 15.35
CA SER A 7 -33.84 -16.66 15.85
C SER A 7 -32.75 -16.77 14.78
N VAL A 8 -33.10 -16.79 13.49
CA VAL A 8 -32.13 -16.96 12.38
C VAL A 8 -31.66 -15.63 11.79
N VAL A 9 -32.34 -14.52 12.11
CA VAL A 9 -32.00 -13.17 11.58
C VAL A 9 -30.94 -12.44 12.43
N ALA A 10 -30.57 -12.98 13.59
CA ALA A 10 -29.59 -12.35 14.49
C ALA A 10 -28.13 -12.84 14.30
N LEU A 11 -27.89 -13.86 13.47
CA LEU A 11 -26.58 -14.53 13.39
C LEU A 11 -25.76 -14.22 12.13
N PHE A 12 -26.18 -13.25 11.31
CA PHE A 12 -25.44 -12.86 10.09
C PHE A 12 -24.90 -11.43 10.10
N THR A 13 -25.10 -10.66 11.18
CA THR A 13 -24.75 -9.23 11.25
C THR A 13 -23.39 -8.96 11.92
N VAL A 14 -22.54 -9.98 12.06
CA VAL A 14 -21.20 -9.82 12.67
C VAL A 14 -20.12 -10.45 11.77
N CYS A 15 -20.12 -10.06 10.50
CA CYS A 15 -18.97 -10.25 9.60
C CYS A 15 -18.65 -8.97 8.81
N ALA A 16 -19.04 -7.80 9.32
CA ALA A 16 -18.37 -6.55 8.95
C ALA A 16 -17.06 -6.42 9.75
N PHE A 17 -16.24 -7.48 9.69
CA PHE A 17 -14.88 -7.45 10.20
C PHE A 17 -14.12 -6.40 9.40
N GLY A 18 -13.57 -5.42 10.12
CA GLY A 18 -12.94 -4.24 9.58
C GLY A 18 -11.94 -4.57 8.49
N LEU A 19 -12.28 -4.22 7.25
CA LEU A 19 -11.31 -3.98 6.21
C LEU A 19 -10.75 -2.58 6.46
N SER A 20 -9.95 -2.42 7.52
CA SER A 20 -9.12 -1.25 7.71
C SER A 20 -8.13 -1.23 6.55
N ALA A 21 -8.47 -0.50 5.50
CA ALA A 21 -7.54 -0.18 4.43
C ALA A 21 -6.42 0.67 5.04
N GLN A 22 -5.37 0.01 5.54
CA GLN A 22 -4.11 0.67 5.79
C GLN A 22 -3.59 1.09 4.41
N ALA A 23 -3.90 2.32 4.03
CA ALA A 23 -3.28 2.94 2.88
C ALA A 23 -1.78 2.98 3.17
N GLY A 24 -1.03 2.29 2.32
CA GLY A 24 0.41 2.20 2.45
C GLY A 24 1.11 3.55 2.29
N VAL A 25 2.35 3.68 2.79
CA VAL A 25 3.17 4.87 2.56
C VAL A 25 3.37 5.11 1.06
N ILE A 26 3.53 4.05 0.28
CA ILE A 26 3.57 4.11 -1.19
C ILE A 26 2.26 4.72 -1.75
N ASP A 27 1.10 4.20 -1.34
CA ASP A 27 -0.23 4.62 -1.84
C ASP A 27 -0.60 6.04 -1.37
N ASP A 28 -0.07 6.52 -0.24
CA ASP A 28 -0.38 7.87 0.30
C ASP A 28 0.60 8.95 -0.18
N LYS A 29 1.91 8.65 -0.23
CA LYS A 29 2.96 9.65 -0.46
C LYS A 29 3.62 9.53 -1.82
N CYS A 30 3.86 8.31 -2.31
CA CYS A 30 4.71 8.11 -3.49
C CYS A 30 3.92 8.14 -4.80
N VAL A 31 2.75 7.51 -4.87
CA VAL A 31 1.93 7.40 -6.09
C VAL A 31 1.43 8.75 -6.64
N LYS A 32 1.47 9.81 -5.81
CA LYS A 32 1.16 11.19 -6.25
C LYS A 32 2.08 11.63 -7.39
N CYS A 33 3.37 11.26 -7.34
CA CYS A 33 4.39 11.63 -8.33
C CYS A 33 4.92 10.45 -9.15
N HIS A 34 4.89 9.24 -8.59
CA HIS A 34 5.47 8.03 -9.17
C HIS A 34 4.40 7.10 -9.73
N LYS A 35 4.01 7.33 -10.99
CA LYS A 35 2.94 6.60 -11.70
C LYS A 35 3.47 5.84 -12.91
N ALA A 36 2.70 4.84 -13.35
CA ALA A 36 2.91 4.09 -14.60
C ALA A 36 4.35 3.54 -14.76
N GLU A 37 5.15 4.10 -15.66
CA GLU A 37 6.53 3.67 -15.91
C GLU A 37 7.52 4.14 -14.83
N LYS A 38 7.13 5.16 -14.08
CA LYS A 38 7.88 5.71 -12.94
C LYS A 38 7.31 5.24 -11.61
N ALA A 39 6.47 4.21 -11.60
CA ALA A 39 5.96 3.61 -10.37
C ALA A 39 7.12 3.09 -9.50
N VAL A 40 6.97 3.22 -8.18
CA VAL A 40 8.03 2.95 -7.20
C VAL A 40 8.52 1.50 -7.29
N ASP A 41 7.60 0.55 -7.47
CA ASP A 41 7.90 -0.87 -7.65
C ASP A 41 8.78 -1.13 -8.87
N LYS A 42 8.50 -0.46 -10.00
CA LYS A 42 9.30 -0.60 -11.22
C LYS A 42 10.68 0.03 -11.06
N ILE A 43 10.77 1.19 -10.42
CA ILE A 43 12.05 1.86 -10.15
C ILE A 43 12.89 0.99 -9.21
N ALA A 44 12.29 0.48 -8.14
CA ALA A 44 12.97 -0.38 -7.18
C ALA A 44 13.42 -1.70 -7.81
N ALA A 45 12.59 -2.33 -8.65
CA ALA A 45 12.97 -3.53 -9.39
C ALA A 45 14.14 -3.29 -10.34
N LYS A 46 14.10 -2.19 -11.12
CA LYS A 46 15.20 -1.79 -12.02
C LYS A 46 16.50 -1.48 -11.27
N GLY A 47 16.38 -0.83 -10.11
CA GLY A 47 17.51 -0.47 -9.25
C GLY A 47 17.96 -1.58 -8.30
N ASN A 48 17.32 -2.76 -8.34
CA ASN A 48 17.57 -3.87 -7.43
C ASN A 48 17.52 -3.45 -5.94
N ILE A 49 16.59 -2.55 -5.59
CA ILE A 49 16.40 -2.03 -4.24
C ILE A 49 15.58 -3.04 -3.44
N LYS A 50 16.21 -3.65 -2.43
CA LYS A 50 15.62 -4.77 -1.67
C LYS A 50 15.28 -4.44 -0.23
N ASP A 51 15.62 -3.26 0.28
CA ASP A 51 15.47 -2.95 1.71
C ASP A 51 15.40 -1.45 1.93
N GLY A 52 15.05 -1.06 3.16
CA GLY A 52 14.84 0.33 3.53
C GLY A 52 16.09 1.19 3.40
N GLU A 53 17.28 0.65 3.66
CA GLU A 53 18.53 1.39 3.52
C GLU A 53 18.87 1.62 2.04
N GLY A 54 18.68 0.59 1.20
CA GLY A 54 18.77 0.71 -0.24
C GLY A 54 17.82 1.78 -0.80
N MET A 55 16.58 1.81 -0.31
CA MET A 55 15.59 2.80 -0.71
C MET A 55 15.98 4.20 -0.26
N LEU A 56 16.42 4.35 1.00
CA LEU A 56 16.88 5.63 1.52
C LEU A 56 18.05 6.17 0.71
N LYS A 57 19.04 5.32 0.41
CA LYS A 57 20.21 5.69 -0.39
C LYS A 57 19.81 6.10 -1.80
N ALA A 58 18.87 5.41 -2.44
CA ALA A 58 18.38 5.76 -3.77
C ALA A 58 17.64 7.11 -3.78
N VAL A 59 16.80 7.37 -2.76
CA VAL A 59 15.99 8.59 -2.66
C VAL A 59 16.85 9.80 -2.29
N ARG A 60 17.77 9.66 -1.33
CA ARG A 60 18.64 10.74 -0.84
C ARG A 60 19.88 10.96 -1.70
N GLY A 61 20.39 9.92 -2.36
CA GLY A 61 21.57 9.99 -3.23
C GLY A 61 21.25 10.26 -4.70
N GLY A 62 19.97 10.22 -5.10
CA GLY A 62 19.56 10.49 -6.48
C GLY A 62 19.64 11.97 -6.86
N SER A 63 19.76 12.26 -8.15
CA SER A 63 19.82 13.63 -8.70
C SER A 63 18.60 14.49 -8.38
N LYS A 64 17.50 13.88 -7.92
CA LYS A 64 16.25 14.55 -7.53
C LYS A 64 15.96 14.47 -6.02
N ALA A 65 16.97 14.20 -5.19
CA ALA A 65 16.82 14.08 -3.73
C ALA A 65 16.13 15.30 -3.09
N GLY A 66 16.38 16.50 -3.63
CA GLY A 66 15.75 17.74 -3.17
C GLY A 66 14.22 17.75 -3.27
N LEU A 67 13.61 16.94 -4.15
CA LEU A 67 12.16 16.81 -4.26
C LEU A 67 11.56 15.96 -3.12
N HIS A 68 12.37 15.14 -2.47
CA HIS A 68 11.96 14.26 -1.37
C HIS A 68 12.35 14.80 0.01
N LYS A 69 12.82 16.06 0.10
CA LYS A 69 13.31 16.66 1.36
C LYS A 69 12.28 16.68 2.49
N ASN A 70 10.99 16.68 2.16
CA ASN A 70 9.89 16.72 3.12
C ASN A 70 9.42 15.32 3.57
N LEU A 71 9.92 14.24 2.95
CA LEU A 71 9.69 12.89 3.45
C LEU A 71 10.68 12.61 4.57
N THR A 72 10.22 11.91 5.61
CA THR A 72 11.13 11.45 6.66
C THR A 72 11.91 10.23 6.18
N ASP A 73 13.04 9.96 6.81
CA ASP A 73 13.82 8.76 6.51
C ASP A 73 13.05 7.48 6.89
N GLU A 74 12.17 7.56 7.90
CA GLU A 74 11.28 6.48 8.29
C GLU A 74 10.23 6.18 7.22
N ASP A 75 9.57 7.20 6.66
CA ASP A 75 8.62 7.04 5.55
C ASP A 75 9.30 6.36 4.35
N ILE A 76 10.51 6.83 4.01
CA ILE A 76 11.27 6.28 2.88
C ILE A 76 11.65 4.82 3.14
N LYS A 77 12.14 4.48 4.35
CA LYS A 77 12.48 3.10 4.71
C LYS A 77 11.24 2.20 4.73
N ALA A 78 10.12 2.68 5.28
CA ALA A 78 8.87 1.95 5.36
C ALA A 78 8.34 1.57 3.96
N SER A 79 8.47 2.47 2.98
CA SER A 79 8.06 2.19 1.60
C SER A 79 8.76 0.96 0.99
N ALA A 80 10.00 0.64 1.41
CA ALA A 80 10.68 -0.57 0.94
C ALA A 80 10.08 -1.87 1.49
N ALA A 81 9.49 -1.84 2.69
CA ALA A 81 8.80 -3.01 3.26
C ALA A 81 7.52 -3.32 2.47
N GLU A 82 6.86 -2.30 1.96
CA GLU A 82 5.64 -2.43 1.15
C GLU A 82 5.90 -2.99 -0.25
N LEU A 83 7.13 -2.88 -0.76
CA LEU A 83 7.55 -3.53 -2.00
C LEU A 83 7.75 -5.04 -1.85
N LYS A 84 8.09 -5.52 -0.64
CA LYS A 84 8.25 -6.95 -0.35
C LYS A 84 6.93 -7.65 -0.11
N ALA A 85 5.93 -6.93 0.35
CA ALA A 85 4.57 -7.45 0.38
C ALA A 85 4.13 -7.65 -1.08
N PRO A 86 3.61 -8.83 -1.46
CA PRO A 86 3.01 -8.96 -2.78
C PRO A 86 1.96 -7.86 -2.86
N ALA A 87 2.12 -6.95 -3.83
CA ALA A 87 1.13 -5.93 -4.13
C ALA A 87 -0.20 -6.66 -4.15
N LYS A 88 -1.06 -6.42 -3.14
CA LYS A 88 -2.46 -6.80 -3.23
C LYS A 88 -2.92 -6.02 -4.43
N LYS A 89 -2.87 -6.65 -5.61
CA LYS A 89 -3.49 -6.15 -6.82
C LYS A 89 -4.87 -5.74 -6.34
N LYS A 90 -5.13 -4.44 -6.27
CA LYS A 90 -6.48 -3.93 -6.36
C LYS A 90 -6.96 -4.44 -7.72
N LYS A 91 -7.44 -5.69 -7.76
CA LYS A 91 -8.44 -6.09 -8.72
C LYS A 91 -9.58 -5.16 -8.37
N ALA A 92 -9.69 -4.09 -9.13
CA ALA A 92 -10.91 -3.35 -9.26
C ALA A 92 -12.00 -4.40 -9.45
N ALA A 93 -12.85 -4.56 -8.44
CA ALA A 93 -14.17 -5.12 -8.64
C ALA A 93 -15.00 -4.00 -9.29
N GLU A 94 -14.64 -3.63 -10.51
CA GLU A 94 -15.59 -3.10 -11.48
C GLU A 94 -16.22 -4.36 -12.10
N GLY A 95 -17.30 -4.81 -11.48
CA GLY A 95 -18.21 -5.80 -12.03
C GLY A 95 -19.55 -5.10 -12.24
N CYS A 96 -19.95 -5.03 -13.51
CA CYS A 96 -21.27 -4.61 -13.98
C CYS A 96 -22.42 -5.33 -13.28
#